data_AF-A0A183UAA8-F1
#
_entry.id   AF-A0A183UAA8-F1
#
_cell.length_a   1.000
_cell.length_b   1.000
_cell.length_c   1.000
_cell.angle_alpha   90.00
_cell.angle_beta   90.00
_cell.angle_gamma   90.00
#
_symmetry.space_group_name_H-M   'P 1'
#
loop_
_entity.id
_entity.type
_entity.pdbx_description
1 polymer ?
#
loop_
_entity_poly.entity_id
_entity_poly.type
_entity_poly.pdbx_seq_one_letter_code
_entity_poly.pdbx_strand_id
1 'polypeptide(L)'
;MEIRTHIAASILPYPNHVKISEFLLIVLFAPIEALRLFWARKGNLTETPAYISFSLLLSVATLAVCVYWAVFQSYVLLVEFILVCIEGGLVVLESVLGIVAAAALSRGNRMVLKWSRSSSVKMFLPYVLTLECAVFCLIQGLTLDERNELFRKFKYYFASVRPNPAPNRIVNLNGTFFALRTELQLISTIPHHRQLNLEFIFVISFVDDRLVVRELEHRFKMPSEFRPWLPDLVVHPILPWKVTAYLDPRSGVVTAFYRIDSVLPCKSDEWRHPFEVFHCDIAIFSNGDEQIILQSVRDLRSNYQLRNVPFSSGNWPHLRLHFTFAHCWHSSLVSNLIPSLLVFSTVMVAQLQQRKIQVVVSLTALLCIVIMQSAHRSGTVVTLEDLWLSCTLLHVVCVLIVDLILPARSIQYVLFMEDACKNKFTDNGEVLLDVKRMKVEQKLTRSGSIQSAIEIRTLDEDQRSFHHHKTRMSIGRRKRIALCSVVICYVTFVIAYLGFVVLTVV
;
A
#
# COMPACT_ATOMS: atom_id res chain seq x y z
N MET A 1 -32.42 36.15 23.39
CA MET A 1 -31.13 36.81 23.62
C MET A 1 -30.07 35.76 23.31
N GLU A 2 -29.32 35.76 22.22
CA GLU A 2 -29.04 36.76 21.20
C GLU A 2 -28.40 35.98 20.02
N ILE A 3 -29.00 36.12 18.83
CA ILE A 3 -28.41 36.03 17.48
C ILE A 3 -27.37 34.91 17.22
N ARG A 4 -27.82 33.80 16.61
CA ARG A 4 -26.95 32.94 15.78
C ARG A 4 -27.60 32.78 14.40
N THR A 5 -27.23 33.71 13.53
CA THR A 5 -27.66 33.81 12.14
C THR A 5 -27.34 32.55 11.35
N HIS A 6 -28.34 32.16 10.54
CA HIS A 6 -28.31 31.42 9.27
C HIS A 6 -26.88 31.20 8.70
N ILE A 7 -26.51 30.02 8.18
CA ILE A 7 -26.82 29.60 6.81
C ILE A 7 -26.23 28.16 6.61
N ALA A 8 -26.99 27.20 6.07
CA ALA A 8 -26.48 25.84 5.75
C ALA A 8 -26.66 25.52 4.25
N ALA A 9 -25.55 25.75 3.56
CA ALA A 9 -25.17 25.46 2.20
C ALA A 9 -25.10 23.93 1.93
N SER A 10 -25.94 23.37 1.08
CA SER A 10 -25.74 22.07 0.43
C SER A 10 -24.31 21.75 0.02
N ILE A 11 -23.97 20.51 0.33
CA ILE A 11 -22.63 19.99 0.31
C ILE A 11 -22.37 19.46 -1.09
N LEU A 12 -21.71 20.26 -1.95
CA LEU A 12 -20.83 19.64 -2.95
C LEU A 12 -19.84 18.76 -2.18
N PRO A 13 -19.52 17.54 -2.65
CA PRO A 13 -18.64 16.61 -1.95
C PRO A 13 -17.20 17.10 -2.05
N TYR A 14 -16.90 18.21 -1.39
CA TYR A 14 -15.56 18.74 -1.25
C TYR A 14 -14.83 17.90 -0.21
N PRO A 15 -13.68 17.30 -0.56
CA PRO A 15 -12.89 16.57 0.42
C PRO A 15 -12.49 17.50 1.57
N ASN A 16 -12.64 17.04 2.82
CA ASN A 16 -12.42 17.89 4.01
C ASN A 16 -11.02 18.51 4.04
N HIS A 17 -9.99 17.84 3.49
CA HIS A 17 -8.64 18.37 3.43
C HIS A 17 -8.51 19.58 2.49
N VAL A 18 -9.28 19.63 1.39
CA VAL A 18 -9.28 20.77 0.47
C VAL A 18 -9.99 21.96 1.13
N LYS A 19 -11.11 21.73 1.85
CA LYS A 19 -11.80 22.78 2.62
C LYS A 19 -10.88 23.46 3.64
N ILE A 20 -10.11 22.65 4.38
CA ILE A 20 -9.16 23.16 5.38
C ILE A 20 -8.03 23.93 4.70
N SER A 21 -7.52 23.43 3.58
CA SER A 21 -6.47 24.09 2.81
C SER A 21 -6.91 25.45 2.27
N GLU A 22 -8.12 25.55 1.73
CA GLU A 22 -8.69 26.81 1.22
C GLU A 22 -8.94 27.82 2.33
N PHE A 23 -9.53 27.36 3.44
CA PHE A 23 -9.72 28.20 4.62
C PHE A 23 -8.40 28.78 5.13
N LEU A 24 -7.34 27.96 5.21
CA LEU A 24 -6.01 28.41 5.61
C LEU A 24 -5.42 29.42 4.61
N LEU A 25 -5.65 29.22 3.31
CA LEU A 25 -5.18 30.12 2.25
C LEU A 25 -5.85 31.49 2.35
N ILE A 26 -7.16 31.54 2.63
CA ILE A 26 -7.91 32.79 2.85
C ILE A 26 -7.42 33.50 4.11
N VAL A 27 -7.26 32.77 5.22
CA VAL A 27 -6.74 33.32 6.48
C VAL A 27 -5.33 33.88 6.33
N LEU A 28 -4.50 33.29 5.45
CA LEU A 28 -3.16 33.78 5.15
C LEU A 28 -3.18 34.98 4.18
N PHE A 29 -4.09 34.97 3.20
CA PHE A 29 -4.17 36.00 2.18
C PHE A 29 -4.61 37.36 2.73
N ALA A 30 -5.66 37.39 3.56
CA ALA A 30 -6.21 38.62 4.11
C ALA A 30 -5.18 39.54 4.83
N PRO A 31 -4.33 39.03 5.76
CA PRO A 31 -3.32 39.87 6.41
C PRO A 31 -2.19 40.29 5.45
N ILE A 32 -1.82 39.46 4.47
CA ILE A 32 -0.79 39.79 3.47
C ILE A 32 -1.26 40.96 2.61
N GLU A 33 -2.49 40.91 2.12
CA GLU A 33 -3.10 41.95 1.30
C GLU A 33 -3.26 43.26 2.10
N ALA A 34 -3.71 43.17 3.36
CA ALA A 34 -3.80 44.33 4.25
C ALA A 34 -2.43 44.99 4.50
N LEU A 35 -1.38 44.20 4.73
CA LEU A 35 -0.01 44.69 4.92
C LEU A 35 0.54 45.34 3.65
N ARG A 36 0.28 44.75 2.48
CA ARG A 36 0.71 45.29 1.18
C ARG A 36 0.15 46.70 0.96
N LEU A 37 -1.17 46.87 1.16
CA LEU A 37 -1.86 48.14 1.00
C LEU A 37 -1.42 49.17 2.06
N PHE A 38 -1.19 48.72 3.31
CA PHE A 38 -0.70 49.58 4.38
C PHE A 38 0.68 50.17 4.06
N TRP A 39 1.62 49.34 3.59
CA TRP A 39 2.97 49.79 3.27
C TRP A 39 3.06 50.56 1.96
N ALA A 40 2.23 50.25 0.95
CA ALA A 40 2.09 51.10 -0.25
C ALA A 40 1.66 52.52 0.16
N ARG A 41 0.61 52.61 0.99
CA ARG A 41 0.09 53.89 1.48
C ARG A 41 1.13 54.65 2.30
N LYS A 42 1.80 53.97 3.23
CA LYS A 42 2.81 54.58 4.08
C LYS A 42 3.99 55.07 3.26
N GLY A 43 4.51 54.26 2.34
CA GLY A 43 5.65 54.61 1.48
C GLY A 43 5.39 55.79 0.55
N ASN A 44 4.16 55.90 0.01
CA ASN A 44 3.77 57.07 -0.78
C ASN A 44 3.69 58.35 0.08
N LEU A 45 3.15 58.26 1.31
CA LEU A 45 3.03 59.40 2.22
C LEU A 45 4.37 59.88 2.78
N THR A 46 5.29 58.95 3.05
CA THR A 46 6.61 59.28 3.61
C THR A 46 7.67 59.50 2.55
N GLU A 47 7.32 59.44 1.26
CA GLU A 47 8.25 59.56 0.12
C GLU A 47 9.52 58.71 0.32
N THR A 48 9.36 57.50 0.85
CA THR A 48 10.51 56.62 1.19
C THR A 48 10.50 55.39 0.29
N PRO A 49 11.58 55.13 -0.46
CA PRO A 49 11.63 54.02 -1.39
C PRO A 49 11.60 52.65 -0.69
N ALA A 50 12.01 52.58 0.58
CA ALA A 50 12.03 51.33 1.36
C ALA A 50 10.63 50.70 1.56
N TYR A 51 9.62 51.50 1.96
CA TYR A 51 8.26 50.99 2.15
C TYR A 51 7.57 50.63 0.82
N ILE A 52 7.89 51.34 -0.26
CA ILE A 52 7.40 51.02 -1.61
C ILE A 52 8.02 49.71 -2.09
N SER A 53 9.32 49.51 -1.88
CA SER A 53 10.01 48.26 -2.21
C SER A 53 9.45 47.07 -1.44
N PHE A 54 9.09 47.25 -0.17
CA PHE A 54 8.48 46.18 0.62
C PHE A 54 7.06 45.84 0.12
N SER A 55 6.27 46.86 -0.24
CA SER A 55 4.95 46.63 -0.84
C SER A 55 5.04 45.92 -2.19
N LEU A 56 6.04 46.26 -3.02
CA LEU A 56 6.31 45.56 -4.27
C LEU A 56 6.67 44.08 -4.05
N LEU A 57 7.44 43.75 -3.01
CA LEU A 57 7.72 42.36 -2.65
C LEU A 57 6.44 41.58 -2.31
N LEU A 58 5.54 42.18 -1.53
CA LEU A 58 4.24 41.57 -1.22
C LEU A 58 3.30 41.50 -2.45
N SER A 59 3.45 42.40 -3.42
CA SER A 59 2.71 42.32 -4.68
C SER A 59 3.04 41.05 -5.47
N VAL A 60 4.28 40.59 -5.44
CA VAL A 60 4.68 39.32 -6.06
C VAL A 60 4.02 38.12 -5.36
N ALA A 61 3.99 38.14 -4.02
CA ALA A 61 3.34 37.08 -3.25
C ALA A 61 1.82 37.02 -3.50
N THR A 62 1.15 38.18 -3.58
CA THR A 62 -0.29 38.26 -3.85
C THR A 62 -0.62 37.83 -5.30
N LEU A 63 0.21 38.18 -6.29
CA LEU A 63 0.06 37.66 -7.66
C LEU A 63 0.23 36.14 -7.73
N ALA A 64 1.19 35.57 -6.99
CA ALA A 64 1.37 34.12 -6.94
C ALA A 64 0.13 33.40 -6.38
N VAL A 65 -0.52 33.98 -5.36
CA VAL A 65 -1.80 33.45 -4.81
C VAL A 65 -2.94 33.60 -5.82
N CYS A 66 -3.03 34.73 -6.54
CA CYS A 66 -4.04 34.91 -7.60
C CYS A 66 -3.90 33.88 -8.72
N VAL A 67 -2.66 33.60 -9.16
CA VAL A 67 -2.38 32.55 -10.16
C VAL A 67 -2.73 31.17 -9.62
N TYR A 68 -2.44 30.91 -8.34
CA TYR A 68 -2.82 29.67 -7.68
C TYR A 68 -4.34 29.45 -7.73
N TRP A 69 -5.14 30.44 -7.32
CA TRP A 69 -6.60 30.34 -7.37
C TRP A 69 -7.16 30.25 -8.80
N ALA A 70 -6.57 30.96 -9.76
CA ALA A 70 -7.05 30.94 -11.14
C ALA A 70 -6.76 29.61 -11.87
N VAL A 71 -5.66 28.94 -11.56
CA VAL A 71 -5.16 27.79 -12.34
C VAL A 71 -5.30 26.45 -11.62
N PHE A 72 -5.06 26.41 -10.30
CA PHE A 72 -4.89 25.15 -9.57
C PHE A 72 -6.13 24.74 -8.75
N GLN A 73 -7.13 25.61 -8.63
CA GLN A 73 -8.38 25.24 -7.98
C GLN A 73 -9.23 24.37 -8.93
N SER A 74 -9.53 23.14 -8.50
CA SER A 74 -10.22 22.15 -9.35
C SER A 74 -11.70 22.45 -9.59
N TYR A 75 -12.29 23.32 -8.78
CA TYR A 75 -13.69 23.71 -8.83
C TYR A 75 -13.80 25.23 -8.58
N VAL A 76 -13.48 26.03 -9.58
CA VAL A 76 -13.65 27.49 -9.52
C VAL A 76 -15.07 27.82 -9.97
N LEU A 77 -15.85 28.47 -9.12
CA LEU A 77 -17.11 29.07 -9.56
C LEU A 77 -16.79 30.20 -10.54
N LEU A 78 -17.55 30.35 -11.63
CA LEU A 78 -17.34 31.42 -12.63
C LEU A 78 -17.19 32.81 -12.00
N VAL A 79 -17.93 33.07 -10.92
CA VAL A 79 -17.89 34.32 -10.16
C VAL A 79 -16.55 34.51 -9.44
N GLU A 80 -16.00 33.45 -8.82
CA GLU A 80 -14.69 33.48 -8.16
C GLU A 80 -13.58 33.76 -9.17
N PHE A 81 -13.63 33.11 -10.34
CA PHE A 81 -12.65 33.33 -11.41
C PHE A 81 -12.62 34.80 -11.86
N ILE A 82 -13.80 35.40 -12.09
CA ILE A 82 -13.91 36.80 -12.50
C ILE A 82 -13.32 37.74 -11.42
N LEU A 83 -13.60 37.47 -10.14
CA LEU A 83 -13.09 38.28 -9.03
C LEU A 83 -11.56 38.18 -8.92
N VAL A 84 -10.99 36.98 -9.04
CA VAL A 84 -9.53 36.76 -9.03
C VAL A 84 -8.86 37.46 -10.22
N CYS A 85 -9.47 37.45 -11.40
CA CYS A 85 -8.95 38.18 -12.56
C CYS A 85 -8.97 39.70 -12.35
N ILE A 86 -10.05 40.26 -11.79
CA ILE A 86 -10.15 41.69 -11.49
C ILE A 86 -9.10 42.08 -10.45
N GLU A 87 -8.98 41.30 -9.37
CA GLU A 87 -7.99 41.52 -8.31
C GLU A 87 -6.57 41.46 -8.88
N GLY A 88 -6.20 40.39 -9.58
CA GLY A 88 -4.89 40.25 -10.21
C GLY A 88 -4.57 41.41 -11.17
N GLY A 89 -5.54 41.86 -11.96
CA GLY A 89 -5.38 43.01 -12.84
C GLY A 89 -5.09 44.31 -12.09
N LEU A 90 -5.77 44.55 -10.97
CA LEU A 90 -5.51 45.70 -10.10
C LEU A 90 -4.12 45.61 -9.45
N VAL A 91 -3.70 44.43 -8.97
CA VAL A 91 -2.37 44.24 -8.40
C VAL A 91 -1.28 44.56 -9.42
N VAL A 92 -1.38 44.05 -10.65
CA VAL A 92 -0.41 44.33 -11.72
C VAL A 92 -0.31 45.84 -11.99
N LEU A 93 -1.45 46.52 -12.08
CA LEU A 93 -1.49 47.97 -12.29
C LEU A 93 -0.81 48.72 -11.14
N GLU A 94 -1.10 48.36 -9.89
CA GLU A 94 -0.48 48.95 -8.70
C GLU A 94 1.03 48.68 -8.65
N SER A 95 1.49 47.48 -9.03
CA SER A 95 2.91 47.15 -9.09
C SER A 95 3.65 48.01 -10.13
N VAL A 96 3.07 48.21 -11.32
CA VAL A 96 3.66 49.07 -12.36
C VAL A 96 3.79 50.51 -11.85
N LEU A 97 2.73 51.04 -11.23
CA LEU A 97 2.76 52.38 -10.63
C LEU A 97 3.78 52.47 -9.47
N GLY A 98 3.90 51.42 -8.66
CA GLY A 98 4.89 51.32 -7.58
C GLY A 98 6.33 51.32 -8.09
N ILE A 99 6.62 50.63 -9.19
CA ILE A 99 7.93 50.62 -9.85
C ILE A 99 8.27 52.02 -10.39
N VAL A 100 7.32 52.67 -11.06
CA VAL A 100 7.50 54.04 -11.58
C VAL A 100 7.77 55.01 -10.43
N ALA A 101 7.01 54.90 -9.32
CA ALA A 101 7.22 55.72 -8.13
C ALA A 101 8.61 55.46 -7.51
N ALA A 102 9.01 54.21 -7.32
CA ALA A 102 10.34 53.88 -6.78
C ALA A 102 11.47 54.38 -7.69
N ALA A 103 11.31 54.29 -9.02
CA ALA A 103 12.26 54.80 -9.99
C ALA A 103 12.34 56.34 -10.00
N ALA A 104 11.22 57.03 -9.81
CA ALA A 104 11.18 58.49 -9.69
C ALA A 104 11.86 58.97 -8.40
N LEU A 105 11.56 58.33 -7.26
CA LEU A 105 12.14 58.65 -5.96
C LEU A 105 13.66 58.39 -5.93
N SER A 106 14.13 57.29 -6.52
CA SER A 106 15.57 56.98 -6.60
C SER A 106 16.37 57.96 -7.45
N ARG A 107 15.71 58.65 -8.40
CA ARG A 107 16.32 59.71 -9.23
C ARG A 107 16.21 61.11 -8.64
N GLY A 108 15.64 61.26 -7.43
CA GLY A 108 15.47 62.56 -6.78
C GLY A 108 14.35 63.44 -7.37
N ASN A 109 13.56 62.93 -8.32
CA ASN A 109 12.41 63.64 -8.86
C ASN A 109 11.19 63.44 -7.95
N ARG A 110 10.70 64.52 -7.32
CA ARG A 110 9.44 64.48 -6.56
C ARG A 110 8.27 64.32 -7.51
N MET A 111 7.77 63.09 -7.65
CA MET A 111 6.44 62.82 -8.18
C MET A 111 5.51 62.50 -7.03
N VAL A 112 4.72 63.49 -6.60
CA VAL A 112 3.60 63.26 -5.68
C VAL A 112 2.43 62.76 -6.53
N LEU A 113 2.31 61.44 -6.67
CA LEU A 113 1.08 60.83 -7.21
C LEU A 113 -0.02 61.01 -6.16
N LYS A 114 -0.80 62.09 -6.33
CA LYS A 114 -1.92 62.45 -5.47
C LYS A 114 -3.09 61.51 -5.78
N TRP A 115 -2.99 60.28 -5.31
CA TRP A 115 -4.04 59.27 -5.47
C TRP A 115 -5.24 59.64 -4.59
N SER A 116 -6.42 59.74 -5.21
CA SER A 116 -7.63 60.23 -4.58
C SER A 116 -8.00 59.40 -3.35
N ARG A 117 -8.14 60.10 -2.23
CA ARG A 117 -8.49 59.59 -0.92
C ARG A 117 -9.90 59.00 -1.01
N SER A 118 -10.02 57.68 -0.87
CA SER A 118 -11.28 56.90 -0.75
C SER A 118 -11.72 56.17 -2.03
N SER A 119 -11.34 54.88 -2.17
CA SER A 119 -12.24 53.85 -2.75
C SER A 119 -11.77 52.40 -2.58
N SER A 120 -10.47 52.06 -2.69
CA SER A 120 -10.08 50.62 -2.74
C SER A 120 -10.19 49.86 -1.41
N VAL A 121 -9.84 50.45 -0.25
CA VAL A 121 -9.82 49.71 1.02
C VAL A 121 -11.23 49.51 1.63
N LYS A 122 -12.20 50.37 1.29
CA LYS A 122 -13.57 50.27 1.80
C LYS A 122 -14.46 49.33 0.99
N MET A 123 -14.06 48.98 -0.23
CA MET A 123 -14.89 48.23 -1.18
C MET A 123 -14.67 46.72 -1.14
N PHE A 124 -13.44 46.26 -0.84
CA PHE A 124 -13.07 44.85 -1.01
C PHE A 124 -13.29 43.95 0.22
N LEU A 125 -12.99 44.43 1.43
CA LEU A 125 -13.12 43.61 2.64
C LEU A 125 -14.58 43.18 2.97
N PRO A 126 -15.61 44.03 2.81
CA PRO A 126 -16.99 43.59 3.06
C PRO A 126 -17.58 42.80 1.88
N TYR A 127 -17.18 43.04 0.62
CA TYR A 127 -17.74 42.33 -0.54
C TYR A 127 -17.27 40.87 -0.62
N VAL A 128 -16.00 40.57 -0.35
CA VAL A 128 -15.49 39.19 -0.36
C VAL A 128 -16.12 38.35 0.77
N LEU A 129 -16.23 38.93 1.98
CA LEU A 129 -16.89 38.27 3.12
C LEU A 129 -18.41 38.13 2.96
N THR A 130 -19.09 39.09 2.31
CA THR A 130 -20.54 39.03 2.10
C THR A 130 -20.95 38.14 0.92
N LEU A 131 -20.13 38.06 -0.14
CA LEU A 131 -20.39 37.15 -1.26
C LEU A 131 -20.16 35.69 -0.87
N GLU A 132 -19.15 35.37 -0.05
CA GLU A 132 -19.00 34.00 0.46
C GLU A 132 -20.13 33.60 1.43
N CYS A 133 -20.68 34.55 2.20
CA CYS A 133 -21.88 34.30 3.01
C CYS A 133 -23.13 34.10 2.13
N ALA A 134 -23.27 34.85 1.03
CA ALA A 134 -24.39 34.68 0.09
C ALA A 134 -24.28 33.38 -0.73
N VAL A 135 -23.06 32.96 -1.09
CA VAL A 135 -22.80 31.67 -1.75
C VAL A 135 -23.03 30.51 -0.79
N PHE A 136 -22.74 30.67 0.50
CA PHE A 136 -23.18 29.72 1.54
C PHE A 136 -24.73 29.61 1.60
N CYS A 137 -25.47 30.63 1.18
CA CYS A 137 -26.93 30.70 1.30
C CYS A 137 -27.69 29.94 0.20
N LEU A 138 -27.03 29.65 -0.92
CA LEU A 138 -27.69 29.17 -2.13
C LEU A 138 -27.59 27.66 -2.36
N ILE A 139 -27.05 26.92 -1.40
CA ILE A 139 -26.77 25.53 -1.65
C ILE A 139 -27.95 24.67 -1.12
N GLN A 140 -28.69 24.14 -2.09
CA GLN A 140 -29.83 23.21 -2.14
C GLN A 140 -30.28 22.49 -0.85
N GLY A 141 -31.34 23.01 -0.24
CA GLY A 141 -32.27 22.26 0.59
C GLY A 141 -33.65 22.21 -0.07
N LEU A 142 -34.56 21.40 0.48
CA LEU A 142 -35.97 21.46 0.09
C LEU A 142 -36.48 22.90 0.23
N THR A 143 -37.30 23.36 -0.71
CA THR A 143 -37.93 24.68 -0.63
C THR A 143 -38.86 24.74 0.60
N LEU A 144 -39.19 25.95 1.04
CA LEU A 144 -40.05 26.14 2.22
C LEU A 144 -41.40 25.44 2.04
N ASP A 145 -41.96 25.47 0.83
CA ASP A 145 -43.23 24.83 0.50
C ASP A 145 -43.12 23.31 0.52
N GLU A 146 -42.04 22.75 -0.05
CA GLU A 146 -41.76 21.31 -0.02
C GLU A 146 -41.63 20.78 1.42
N ARG A 147 -40.96 21.55 2.27
CA ARG A 147 -40.78 21.22 3.68
C ARG A 147 -42.11 21.27 4.44
N ASN A 148 -42.97 22.25 4.16
CA ASN A 148 -44.29 22.36 4.81
C ASN A 148 -45.20 21.18 4.44
N GLU A 149 -45.20 20.76 3.17
CA GLU A 149 -45.95 19.58 2.73
C GLU A 149 -45.45 18.29 3.39
N LEU A 150 -44.13 18.15 3.53
CA LEU A 150 -43.56 17.02 4.28
C LEU A 150 -43.93 17.05 5.76
N PHE A 151 -43.88 18.20 6.42
CA PHE A 151 -44.33 18.32 7.81
C PHE A 151 -45.79 17.88 7.98
N ARG A 152 -46.66 18.29 7.04
CA ARG A 152 -48.07 17.88 7.02
C ARG A 152 -48.21 16.36 6.92
N LYS A 153 -47.44 15.73 6.03
CA LYS A 153 -47.46 14.27 5.81
C LYS A 153 -46.86 13.49 6.98
N PHE A 154 -45.74 13.94 7.53
CA PHE A 154 -45.03 13.25 8.61
C PHE A 154 -45.68 13.43 9.98
N LYS A 155 -46.66 14.35 10.14
CA LYS A 155 -47.39 14.56 11.40
C LYS A 155 -47.99 13.28 11.99
N TYR A 156 -48.46 12.37 11.15
CA TYR A 156 -49.07 11.09 11.55
C TYR A 156 -48.33 9.87 10.97
N TYR A 157 -47.10 10.08 10.48
CA TYR A 157 -46.30 9.00 9.93
C TYR A 157 -45.47 8.34 11.04
N PHE A 158 -45.65 7.04 11.21
CA PHE A 158 -44.86 6.24 12.16
C PHE A 158 -43.86 5.36 11.41
N ALA A 159 -42.58 5.71 11.52
CA ALA A 159 -41.48 4.99 10.88
C ALA A 159 -41.25 3.58 11.47
N SER A 160 -41.87 3.24 12.61
CA SER A 160 -41.86 1.89 13.18
C SER A 160 -42.81 0.93 12.46
N VAL A 161 -43.78 1.43 11.69
CA VAL A 161 -44.79 0.63 11.02
C VAL A 161 -44.39 0.38 9.57
N ARG A 162 -44.14 -0.89 9.23
CA ARG A 162 -43.79 -1.34 7.89
C ARG A 162 -44.89 -1.03 6.87
N PRO A 163 -44.56 -0.45 5.69
CA PRO A 163 -45.53 -0.29 4.61
C PRO A 163 -45.93 -1.66 4.06
N ASN A 164 -47.20 -1.88 3.75
CA ASN A 164 -47.69 -3.15 3.20
C ASN A 164 -48.53 -3.01 1.90
N PRO A 165 -48.07 -2.22 0.91
CA PRO A 165 -48.74 -2.18 -0.39
C PRO A 165 -48.49 -3.47 -1.17
N ALA A 166 -49.43 -3.83 -2.05
CA ALA A 166 -49.34 -5.02 -2.91
C ALA A 166 -48.00 -5.18 -3.68
N PRO A 167 -47.37 -4.14 -4.27
CA PRO A 167 -46.09 -4.28 -4.99
C PRO A 167 -44.91 -4.77 -4.15
N ASN A 168 -44.96 -4.62 -2.83
CA ASN A 168 -43.90 -5.08 -1.93
C ASN A 168 -44.10 -6.54 -1.46
N ARG A 169 -45.18 -7.21 -1.88
CA ARG A 169 -45.45 -8.59 -1.51
C ARG A 169 -45.09 -9.54 -2.65
N ILE A 170 -44.46 -10.65 -2.32
CA ILE A 170 -44.25 -11.77 -3.25
C ILE A 170 -44.94 -13.01 -2.68
N VAL A 171 -45.70 -13.68 -3.53
CA VAL A 171 -46.47 -14.87 -3.18
C VAL A 171 -45.78 -16.07 -3.81
N ASN A 172 -45.24 -16.97 -2.97
CA ASN A 172 -44.63 -18.23 -3.39
C ASN A 172 -45.41 -19.40 -2.77
N LEU A 173 -45.06 -20.64 -3.16
CA LEU A 173 -45.64 -21.87 -2.57
C LEU A 173 -45.51 -21.93 -1.04
N ASN A 174 -44.49 -21.28 -0.49
CA ASN A 174 -44.19 -21.25 0.94
C ASN A 174 -44.90 -20.13 1.71
N GLY A 175 -45.72 -19.31 1.04
CA GLY A 175 -46.46 -18.20 1.66
C GLY A 175 -46.23 -16.84 0.98
N THR A 176 -46.77 -15.79 1.61
CA THR A 176 -46.62 -14.40 1.17
C THR A 176 -45.56 -13.70 2.01
N PHE A 177 -44.50 -13.19 1.38
CA PHE A 177 -43.40 -12.51 2.06
C PHE A 177 -43.29 -11.06 1.61
N PHE A 178 -42.76 -10.21 2.49
CA PHE A 178 -42.36 -8.86 2.12
C PHE A 178 -41.02 -8.92 1.38
N ALA A 179 -41.00 -8.45 0.14
CA ALA A 179 -39.86 -8.53 -0.75
C ALA A 179 -39.09 -7.21 -0.76
N LEU A 180 -37.87 -7.23 -0.22
CA LEU A 180 -36.91 -6.15 -0.37
C LEU A 180 -36.21 -6.34 -1.72
N ARG A 181 -36.62 -5.56 -2.72
CA ARG A 181 -35.97 -5.53 -4.02
C ARG A 181 -34.66 -4.78 -3.89
N THR A 182 -33.56 -5.45 -4.19
CA THR A 182 -32.22 -4.90 -3.99
C THR A 182 -31.39 -4.88 -5.24
N GLU A 183 -30.61 -3.80 -5.41
CA GLU A 183 -29.54 -3.70 -6.39
C GLU A 183 -28.20 -3.59 -5.65
N LEU A 184 -27.21 -4.36 -6.09
CA LEU A 184 -25.86 -4.31 -5.52
C LEU A 184 -24.93 -3.57 -6.48
N GLN A 185 -24.27 -2.52 -6.00
CA GLN A 185 -23.28 -1.78 -6.77
C GLN A 185 -21.90 -1.95 -6.12
N LEU A 186 -20.99 -2.70 -6.75
CA LEU A 186 -19.62 -2.85 -6.27
C LEU A 186 -18.79 -1.67 -6.78
N ILE A 187 -18.12 -0.94 -5.89
CA ILE A 187 -17.32 0.24 -6.24
C ILE A 187 -15.83 -0.09 -6.22
N SER A 188 -15.36 -0.72 -5.15
CA SER A 188 -13.93 -1.01 -4.97
C SER A 188 -13.70 -2.27 -4.15
N THR A 189 -12.71 -3.07 -4.56
CA THR A 189 -12.21 -4.25 -3.83
C THR A 189 -10.69 -4.23 -3.90
N ILE A 190 -10.02 -3.85 -2.82
CA ILE A 190 -8.56 -3.75 -2.75
C ILE A 190 -8.04 -4.73 -1.70
N PRO A 191 -7.31 -5.79 -2.09
CA PRO A 191 -6.76 -6.75 -1.14
C PRO A 191 -5.56 -6.14 -0.39
N HIS A 192 -5.48 -6.42 0.91
CA HIS A 192 -4.38 -6.00 1.79
C HIS A 192 -4.04 -7.12 2.79
N HIS A 193 -3.02 -7.92 2.46
CA HIS A 193 -2.62 -9.11 3.23
C HIS A 193 -3.80 -10.06 3.51
N ARG A 194 -4.32 -10.09 4.74
CA ARG A 194 -5.43 -10.95 5.20
C ARG A 194 -6.79 -10.23 5.23
N GLN A 195 -6.86 -9.04 4.66
CA GLN A 195 -8.02 -8.17 4.70
C GLN A 195 -8.38 -7.69 3.30
N LEU A 196 -9.67 -7.40 3.09
CA LEU A 196 -10.18 -6.85 1.85
C LEU A 196 -10.82 -5.50 2.15
N ASN A 197 -10.25 -4.42 1.62
CA ASN A 197 -10.89 -3.11 1.64
C ASN A 197 -12.00 -3.12 0.61
N LEU A 198 -13.23 -3.00 1.10
CA LEU A 198 -14.43 -3.17 0.30
C LEU A 198 -15.28 -1.91 0.39
N GLU A 199 -15.62 -1.39 -0.79
CA GLU A 199 -16.61 -0.34 -0.95
C GLU A 199 -17.73 -0.82 -1.87
N PHE A 200 -18.96 -0.84 -1.36
CA PHE A 200 -20.14 -1.15 -2.14
C PHE A 200 -21.35 -0.37 -1.65
N ILE A 201 -22.33 -0.23 -2.54
CA ILE A 201 -23.63 0.35 -2.23
C ILE A 201 -24.69 -0.72 -2.39
N PHE A 202 -25.44 -0.93 -1.32
CA PHE A 202 -26.60 -1.79 -1.31
C PHE A 202 -27.85 -0.92 -1.40
N VAL A 203 -28.55 -1.01 -2.53
CA VAL A 203 -29.73 -0.20 -2.82
C VAL A 203 -30.97 -1.03 -2.54
N ILE A 204 -31.89 -0.51 -1.75
CA ILE A 204 -33.18 -1.14 -1.47
C ILE A 204 -34.29 -0.20 -1.94
N SER A 205 -35.21 -0.73 -2.72
CA SER A 205 -36.37 0.02 -3.21
C SER A 205 -37.67 -0.66 -2.79
N PHE A 206 -38.58 0.12 -2.21
CA PHE A 206 -39.92 -0.32 -1.83
C PHE A 206 -40.92 0.83 -1.99
N VAL A 207 -42.20 0.50 -2.07
CA VAL A 207 -43.30 1.47 -2.19
C VAL A 207 -43.88 1.76 -0.80
N ASP A 208 -44.16 3.02 -0.49
CA ASP A 208 -44.94 3.42 0.69
C ASP A 208 -46.07 4.37 0.28
N ASP A 209 -47.28 3.82 0.15
CA ASP A 209 -48.49 4.56 -0.26
C ASP A 209 -48.79 5.75 0.67
N ARG A 210 -48.29 5.73 1.91
CA ARG A 210 -48.47 6.81 2.90
C ARG A 210 -47.64 8.06 2.57
N LEU A 211 -46.55 7.88 1.80
CA LEU A 211 -45.61 8.94 1.43
C LEU A 211 -45.88 9.54 0.05
N VAL A 212 -47.05 9.25 -0.54
CA VAL A 212 -47.47 9.86 -1.80
C VAL A 212 -47.89 11.32 -1.56
N VAL A 213 -47.21 12.23 -2.24
CA VAL A 213 -47.42 13.70 -2.21
C VAL A 213 -47.56 14.17 -3.66
N ARG A 214 -48.74 14.60 -4.06
CA ARG A 214 -49.03 14.93 -5.46
C ARG A 214 -48.52 16.32 -5.85
N GLU A 215 -48.33 17.15 -4.84
CA GLU A 215 -47.88 18.54 -4.92
C GLU A 215 -46.38 18.64 -5.26
N LEU A 216 -45.63 17.54 -5.06
CA LEU A 216 -44.19 17.47 -5.34
C LEU A 216 -43.94 16.63 -6.59
N GLU A 217 -43.08 17.12 -7.50
CA GLU A 217 -42.84 16.46 -8.78
C GLU A 217 -41.50 15.72 -8.86
N HIS A 218 -40.47 16.24 -8.21
CA HIS A 218 -39.11 15.74 -8.37
C HIS A 218 -38.72 14.83 -7.22
N ARG A 219 -37.91 13.81 -7.55
CA ARG A 219 -37.26 12.97 -6.54
C ARG A 219 -36.29 13.81 -5.74
N PHE A 220 -36.39 13.74 -4.41
CA PHE A 220 -35.49 14.46 -3.51
C PHE A 220 -34.90 13.54 -2.45
N LYS A 221 -33.80 14.00 -1.85
CA LYS A 221 -33.16 13.34 -0.72
C LYS A 221 -33.92 13.64 0.56
N MET A 222 -34.29 12.60 1.30
CA MET A 222 -34.98 12.77 2.58
C MET A 222 -34.04 13.43 3.60
N PRO A 223 -34.42 14.55 4.22
CA PRO A 223 -33.62 15.19 5.26
C PRO A 223 -33.68 14.39 6.56
N SER A 224 -32.74 14.63 7.47
CA SER A 224 -32.61 13.92 8.74
C SER A 224 -33.84 14.01 9.64
N GLU A 225 -34.62 15.09 9.50
CA GLU A 225 -35.86 15.34 10.24
C GLU A 225 -36.99 14.37 9.86
N PHE A 226 -37.05 13.95 8.59
CA PHE A 226 -38.13 13.11 8.06
C PHE A 226 -37.57 11.71 7.76
N ARG A 227 -37.60 10.83 8.75
CA ARG A 227 -37.12 9.45 8.61
C ARG A 227 -38.25 8.53 8.12
N PRO A 228 -38.17 7.96 6.91
CA PRO A 228 -39.11 6.93 6.49
C PRO A 228 -38.87 5.62 7.27
N TRP A 229 -39.81 4.68 7.17
CA TRP A 229 -39.55 3.28 7.57
C TRP A 229 -38.35 2.75 6.77
N LEU A 230 -37.44 2.05 7.43
CA LEU A 230 -36.30 1.38 6.83
C LEU A 230 -36.23 -0.05 7.38
N PRO A 231 -35.84 -1.05 6.57
CA PRO A 231 -35.68 -2.41 7.04
C PRO A 231 -34.54 -2.53 8.06
N ASP A 232 -34.73 -3.40 9.05
CA ASP A 232 -33.72 -3.73 10.07
C ASP A 232 -32.74 -4.77 9.51
N LEU A 233 -31.68 -4.28 8.86
CA LEU A 233 -30.65 -5.10 8.23
C LEU A 233 -29.54 -5.42 9.22
N VAL A 234 -29.07 -6.66 9.17
CA VAL A 234 -27.88 -7.13 9.88
C VAL A 234 -26.86 -7.65 8.87
N VAL A 235 -25.62 -7.24 9.04
CA VAL A 235 -24.49 -7.67 8.21
C VAL A 235 -23.50 -8.44 9.08
N HIS A 236 -23.07 -9.60 8.60
CA HIS A 236 -22.04 -10.42 9.24
C HIS A 236 -20.85 -10.62 8.29
N PRO A 237 -19.62 -10.29 8.70
CA PRO A 237 -19.25 -9.65 9.97
C PRO A 237 -19.84 -8.23 10.11
N ILE A 238 -19.86 -7.69 11.34
CA ILE A 238 -20.46 -6.37 11.59
C ILE A 238 -19.64 -5.30 10.86
N LEU A 239 -20.27 -4.64 9.88
CA LEU A 239 -19.67 -3.57 9.09
C LEU A 239 -20.46 -2.27 9.27
N PRO A 240 -19.81 -1.12 9.52
CA PRO A 240 -20.50 0.16 9.59
C PRO A 240 -21.04 0.57 8.21
N TRP A 241 -22.26 1.10 8.17
CA TRP A 241 -22.87 1.63 6.96
C TRP A 241 -23.44 3.03 7.17
N LYS A 242 -23.53 3.78 6.08
CA LYS A 242 -24.25 5.06 6.01
C LYS A 242 -25.47 4.90 5.13
N VAL A 243 -26.65 5.25 5.66
CA VAL A 243 -27.91 5.17 4.92
C VAL A 243 -28.34 6.56 4.42
N THR A 244 -28.74 6.64 3.16
CA THR A 244 -29.41 7.82 2.60
C THR A 244 -30.66 7.38 1.87
N ALA A 245 -31.80 8.00 2.19
CA ALA A 245 -33.07 7.69 1.57
C ALA A 245 -33.48 8.79 0.59
N TYR A 246 -34.06 8.39 -0.53
CA TYR A 246 -34.70 9.26 -1.50
C TYR A 246 -36.16 8.85 -1.66
N LEU A 247 -37.02 9.85 -1.80
CA LEU A 247 -38.44 9.64 -2.05
C LEU A 247 -38.77 10.17 -3.44
N ASP A 248 -39.47 9.35 -4.23
CA ASP A 248 -40.22 9.82 -5.38
C ASP A 248 -41.66 10.14 -4.90
N PRO A 249 -42.04 11.42 -4.81
CA PRO A 249 -43.28 11.82 -4.18
C PRO A 249 -44.55 11.42 -4.95
N ARG A 250 -44.47 11.31 -6.29
CA ARG A 250 -45.65 10.94 -7.10
C ARG A 250 -45.98 9.47 -6.99
N SER A 251 -44.96 8.61 -6.93
CA SER A 251 -45.11 7.16 -6.89
C SER A 251 -45.11 6.60 -5.46
N GLY A 252 -44.60 7.35 -4.49
CA GLY A 252 -44.38 6.85 -3.12
C GLY A 252 -43.22 5.86 -3.04
N VAL A 253 -42.37 5.76 -4.08
CA VAL A 253 -41.21 4.87 -4.08
C VAL A 253 -40.12 5.47 -3.19
N VAL A 254 -39.73 4.70 -2.17
CA VAL A 254 -38.59 5.02 -1.31
C VAL A 254 -37.41 4.17 -1.77
N THR A 255 -36.28 4.84 -2.04
CA THR A 255 -35.02 4.18 -2.36
C THR A 255 -33.99 4.51 -1.29
N ALA A 256 -33.56 3.49 -0.55
CA ALA A 256 -32.55 3.59 0.48
C ALA A 256 -31.20 3.07 -0.05
N PHE A 257 -30.17 3.92 0.02
CA PHE A 257 -28.79 3.58 -0.33
C PHE A 257 -28.01 3.33 0.95
N TYR A 258 -27.58 2.09 1.17
CA TYR A 258 -26.69 1.70 2.24
C TYR A 258 -25.26 1.64 1.67
N ARG A 259 -24.46 2.67 1.98
CA ARG A 259 -23.05 2.72 1.57
C ARG A 259 -22.20 2.08 2.66
N ILE A 260 -21.48 1.04 2.29
CA ILE A 260 -20.52 0.33 3.13
C ILE A 260 -19.13 0.60 2.57
N ASP A 261 -18.27 1.15 3.43
CA ASP A 261 -16.87 1.45 3.17
C ASP A 261 -16.09 0.97 4.39
N SER A 262 -15.54 -0.24 4.30
CA SER A 262 -14.93 -0.90 5.46
C SER A 262 -13.95 -1.99 5.06
N VAL A 263 -13.28 -2.54 6.08
CA VAL A 263 -12.27 -3.57 5.93
C VAL A 263 -12.86 -4.91 6.35
N LEU A 264 -12.87 -5.86 5.43
CA LEU A 264 -13.41 -7.20 5.63
C LEU A 264 -12.28 -8.17 6.01
N PRO A 265 -12.36 -8.85 7.16
CA PRO A 265 -11.42 -9.92 7.50
C PRO A 265 -11.68 -11.16 6.64
N CYS A 266 -10.62 -11.74 6.09
CA CYS A 266 -10.68 -12.92 5.24
C CYS A 266 -10.06 -14.13 5.93
N LYS A 267 -10.54 -15.32 5.58
CA LYS A 267 -10.02 -16.59 6.05
C LYS A 267 -9.17 -17.22 4.96
N SER A 268 -8.07 -17.87 5.33
CA SER A 268 -7.26 -18.68 4.43
C SER A 268 -6.86 -19.99 5.10
N ASP A 269 -6.52 -20.97 4.26
CA ASP A 269 -5.84 -22.19 4.68
C ASP A 269 -4.36 -21.87 4.97
N GLU A 270 -4.02 -21.53 6.22
CA GLU A 270 -2.68 -21.06 6.60
C GLU A 270 -1.54 -22.04 6.25
N TRP A 271 -1.83 -23.35 6.17
CA TRP A 271 -0.84 -24.37 5.80
C TRP A 271 -0.33 -24.21 4.35
N ARG A 272 -1.11 -23.56 3.47
CA ARG A 272 -0.73 -23.33 2.06
C ARG A 272 0.22 -22.16 1.86
N HIS A 273 0.52 -21.40 2.90
CA HIS A 273 1.42 -20.24 2.82
C HIS A 273 2.75 -20.63 2.13
N PRO A 274 3.18 -19.91 1.06
CA PRO A 274 2.72 -18.59 0.63
C PRO A 274 1.67 -18.57 -0.50
N PHE A 275 1.18 -19.73 -0.94
CA PHE A 275 0.23 -19.85 -2.06
C PHE A 275 -1.23 -19.95 -1.57
N GLU A 276 -1.53 -19.25 -0.49
CA GLU A 276 -2.86 -19.26 0.10
C GLU A 276 -3.86 -18.43 -0.74
N VAL A 277 -5.11 -18.89 -0.77
CA VAL A 277 -6.25 -18.16 -1.32
C VAL A 277 -7.09 -17.67 -0.15
N PHE A 278 -7.40 -16.39 -0.16
CA PHE A 278 -8.24 -15.76 0.84
C PHE A 278 -9.70 -15.82 0.41
N HIS A 279 -10.55 -16.23 1.34
CA HIS A 279 -12.00 -16.27 1.21
C HIS A 279 -12.61 -15.25 2.17
N CYS A 280 -13.37 -14.31 1.62
CA CYS A 280 -14.02 -13.26 2.41
C CYS A 280 -15.53 -13.35 2.16
N ASP A 281 -16.27 -13.65 3.22
CA ASP A 281 -17.72 -13.82 3.19
C ASP A 281 -18.41 -12.65 3.87
N ILE A 282 -19.44 -12.12 3.22
CA ILE A 282 -20.40 -11.20 3.82
C ILE A 282 -21.78 -11.81 3.71
N ALA A 283 -22.48 -11.94 4.84
CA ALA A 283 -23.89 -12.30 4.88
C ALA A 283 -24.73 -11.08 5.25
N ILE A 284 -25.75 -10.78 4.46
CA ILE A 284 -26.71 -9.71 4.69
C ILE A 284 -28.09 -10.36 4.86
N PHE A 285 -28.73 -10.08 5.98
CA PHE A 285 -30.09 -10.55 6.25
C PHE A 285 -30.93 -9.48 6.95
N SER A 286 -32.26 -9.62 6.87
CA SER A 286 -33.19 -8.84 7.68
C SER A 286 -33.41 -9.57 9.00
N ASN A 287 -33.52 -8.82 10.09
CA ASN A 287 -33.95 -9.35 11.38
C ASN A 287 -35.47 -9.61 11.42
N GLY A 288 -36.23 -8.93 10.56
CA GLY A 288 -37.66 -9.18 10.36
C GLY A 288 -37.95 -10.34 9.42
N ASP A 289 -39.24 -10.52 9.10
CA ASP A 289 -39.77 -11.51 8.14
C ASP A 289 -39.58 -11.09 6.67
N GLU A 290 -38.81 -10.04 6.40
CA GLU A 290 -38.53 -9.59 5.03
C GLU A 290 -37.53 -10.49 4.29
N GLN A 291 -37.85 -10.82 3.05
CA GLN A 291 -36.94 -11.51 2.15
C GLN A 291 -36.20 -10.53 1.26
N ILE A 292 -34.87 -10.60 1.29
CA ILE A 292 -33.98 -9.84 0.41
C ILE A 292 -33.89 -10.55 -0.94
N ILE A 293 -34.20 -9.83 -2.01
CA ILE A 293 -34.16 -10.35 -3.38
C ILE A 293 -33.26 -9.47 -4.22
N LEU A 294 -32.10 -10.02 -4.57
CA LEU A 294 -31.13 -9.39 -5.44
C LEU A 294 -31.65 -9.39 -6.88
N GLN A 295 -32.03 -8.21 -7.39
CA GLN A 295 -32.56 -8.04 -8.74
C GLN A 295 -31.45 -7.86 -9.78
N SER A 296 -30.43 -7.06 -9.44
CA SER A 296 -29.31 -6.78 -10.34
C SER A 296 -28.02 -6.52 -9.56
N VAL A 297 -26.90 -6.84 -10.20
CA VAL A 297 -25.55 -6.52 -9.72
C VAL A 297 -24.90 -5.63 -10.77
N ARG A 298 -24.47 -4.44 -10.35
CA ARG A 298 -23.68 -3.53 -11.17
C ARG A 298 -22.25 -3.50 -10.63
N ASP A 299 -21.31 -3.93 -11.44
CA ASP A 299 -19.90 -3.88 -11.07
C ASP A 299 -19.26 -2.61 -11.66
N LEU A 300 -18.86 -1.69 -10.80
CA LEU A 300 -18.23 -0.41 -11.16
C LEU A 300 -16.71 -0.43 -10.92
N ARG A 301 -16.16 -1.59 -10.54
CA ARG A 301 -14.72 -1.75 -10.26
C ARG A 301 -13.89 -1.68 -11.55
N SER A 302 -12.59 -1.42 -11.39
CA SER A 302 -11.64 -1.42 -12.51
C SER A 302 -11.35 -2.82 -13.05
N ASN A 303 -10.97 -2.95 -14.33
CA ASN A 303 -10.62 -4.23 -14.96
C ASN A 303 -9.56 -5.04 -14.18
N TYR A 304 -8.60 -4.36 -13.54
CA TYR A 304 -7.61 -4.99 -12.67
C TYR A 304 -8.24 -5.66 -11.46
N GLN A 305 -9.17 -4.97 -10.78
CA GLN A 305 -9.88 -5.50 -9.62
C GLN A 305 -10.82 -6.65 -10.01
N LEU A 306 -11.48 -6.59 -11.17
CA LEU A 306 -12.35 -7.67 -11.66
C LEU A 306 -11.57 -8.97 -11.86
N ARG A 307 -10.36 -8.90 -12.42
CA ARG A 307 -9.53 -10.08 -12.65
C ARG A 307 -8.95 -10.66 -11.35
N ASN A 308 -8.57 -9.80 -10.42
CA ASN A 308 -7.84 -10.22 -9.22
C ASN A 308 -8.74 -10.60 -8.04
N VAL A 309 -9.94 -10.03 -7.96
CA VAL A 309 -10.91 -10.30 -6.91
C VAL A 309 -12.25 -10.69 -7.55
N PRO A 310 -12.40 -11.95 -8.01
CA PRO A 310 -13.69 -12.46 -8.43
C PRO A 310 -14.69 -12.44 -7.27
N PHE A 311 -15.97 -12.31 -7.63
CA PHE A 311 -17.09 -12.17 -6.72
C PHE A 311 -18.22 -13.12 -7.14
N SER A 312 -18.86 -13.77 -6.18
CA SER A 312 -20.08 -14.53 -6.39
C SER A 312 -21.15 -14.17 -5.35
N SER A 313 -22.42 -14.15 -5.78
CA SER A 313 -23.58 -13.89 -4.92
C SER A 313 -24.46 -15.12 -4.83
N GLY A 314 -24.85 -15.50 -3.61
CA GLY A 314 -25.86 -16.53 -3.34
C GLY A 314 -27.04 -15.94 -2.56
N ASN A 315 -28.26 -16.41 -2.81
CA ASN A 315 -29.49 -15.82 -2.26
C ASN A 315 -30.17 -16.69 -1.18
N TRP A 316 -29.60 -17.82 -0.75
CA TRP A 316 -30.27 -18.75 0.16
C TRP A 316 -29.35 -19.26 1.27
N PRO A 317 -29.77 -19.29 2.55
CA PRO A 317 -31.02 -18.75 3.14
C PRO A 317 -31.01 -17.21 3.34
N HIS A 318 -29.88 -16.56 3.13
CA HIS A 318 -29.68 -15.12 3.20
C HIS A 318 -28.79 -14.68 2.04
N LEU A 319 -28.75 -13.38 1.74
CA LEU A 319 -27.86 -12.86 0.70
C LEU A 319 -26.40 -13.01 1.18
N ARG A 320 -25.64 -13.88 0.51
CA ARG A 320 -24.21 -14.10 0.75
C ARG A 320 -23.39 -13.59 -0.41
N LEU A 321 -22.40 -12.78 -0.10
CA LEU A 321 -21.42 -12.22 -1.02
C LEU A 321 -20.08 -12.90 -0.72
N HIS A 322 -19.52 -13.61 -1.69
CA HIS A 322 -18.26 -14.32 -1.55
C HIS A 322 -17.21 -13.67 -2.45
N PHE A 323 -16.10 -13.27 -1.85
CA PHE A 323 -14.94 -12.69 -2.54
C PHE A 323 -13.74 -13.60 -2.36
N THR A 324 -12.99 -13.81 -3.43
CA THR A 324 -11.72 -14.58 -3.35
C THR A 324 -10.58 -13.81 -3.97
N PHE A 325 -9.38 -13.94 -3.40
CA PHE A 325 -8.16 -13.41 -3.99
C PHE A 325 -6.94 -14.23 -3.56
N ALA A 326 -5.91 -14.26 -4.39
CA ALA A 326 -4.67 -14.98 -4.12
C ALA A 326 -3.66 -14.13 -3.35
N HIS A 327 -2.85 -14.76 -2.49
CA HIS A 327 -1.73 -14.12 -1.82
C HIS A 327 -0.62 -13.70 -2.81
N CYS A 328 0.06 -12.59 -2.52
CA CYS A 328 1.20 -12.10 -3.28
C CYS A 328 2.49 -12.89 -2.97
N TRP A 329 2.58 -14.12 -3.45
CA TRP A 329 3.67 -15.07 -3.17
C TRP A 329 5.06 -14.63 -3.72
N HIS A 330 5.11 -13.63 -4.59
CA HIS A 330 6.35 -13.10 -5.15
C HIS A 330 7.35 -12.63 -4.08
N SER A 331 6.86 -12.11 -2.96
CA SER A 331 7.72 -11.68 -1.85
C SER A 331 8.48 -12.87 -1.25
N SER A 332 7.76 -13.95 -0.90
CA SER A 332 8.37 -15.20 -0.37
C SER A 332 9.30 -15.86 -1.37
N LEU A 333 9.02 -15.77 -2.68
CA LEU A 333 9.91 -16.30 -3.70
C LEU A 333 11.29 -15.61 -3.67
N VAL A 334 11.31 -14.28 -3.54
CA VAL A 334 12.55 -13.49 -3.52
C VAL A 334 13.27 -13.60 -2.17
N SER A 335 12.54 -13.68 -1.06
CA SER A 335 13.14 -13.74 0.27
C SER A 335 13.65 -15.12 0.66
N ASN A 336 12.96 -16.20 0.25
CA ASN A 336 13.20 -17.53 0.81
C ASN A 336 13.43 -18.63 -0.25
N LEU A 337 12.58 -18.77 -1.27
CA LEU A 337 12.72 -19.88 -2.25
C LEU A 337 13.97 -19.74 -3.13
N ILE A 338 14.21 -18.56 -3.73
CA ILE A 338 15.40 -18.35 -4.57
C ILE A 338 16.69 -18.42 -3.73
N PRO A 339 16.82 -17.72 -2.59
CA PRO A 339 18.03 -17.78 -1.78
C PRO A 339 18.36 -19.19 -1.30
N SER A 340 17.38 -20.00 -0.89
CA SER A 340 17.62 -21.38 -0.47
C SER A 340 18.11 -22.29 -1.61
N LEU A 341 17.61 -22.12 -2.84
CA LEU A 341 18.14 -22.80 -4.03
C LEU A 341 19.58 -22.39 -4.33
N LEU A 342 19.89 -21.09 -4.23
CA LEU A 342 21.23 -20.57 -4.43
C LEU A 342 22.20 -21.11 -3.37
N VAL A 343 21.80 -21.15 -2.10
CA VAL A 343 22.59 -21.73 -1.01
C VAL A 343 22.89 -23.20 -1.26
N PHE A 344 21.90 -24.00 -1.69
CA PHE A 344 22.17 -25.40 -2.05
C PHE A 344 23.14 -25.50 -3.25
N SER A 345 22.95 -24.65 -4.26
CA SER A 345 23.81 -24.60 -5.44
C SER A 345 25.26 -24.23 -5.09
N THR A 346 25.48 -23.27 -4.18
CA THR A 346 26.83 -22.89 -3.74
C THR A 346 27.51 -24.00 -2.93
N VAL A 347 26.77 -24.72 -2.09
CA VAL A 347 27.26 -25.92 -1.39
C VAL A 347 27.72 -26.99 -2.39
N MET A 348 26.96 -27.20 -3.47
CA MET A 348 27.34 -28.14 -4.53
C MET A 348 28.58 -27.68 -5.32
N VAL A 349 28.72 -26.39 -5.63
CA VAL A 349 29.92 -25.84 -6.28
C VAL A 349 31.14 -25.94 -5.36
N ALA A 350 30.97 -25.75 -4.05
CA ALA A 350 32.04 -25.90 -3.07
C ALA A 350 32.62 -27.32 -3.04
N GLN A 351 31.87 -28.34 -3.47
CA GLN A 351 32.38 -29.71 -3.61
C GLN A 351 33.53 -29.84 -4.61
N LEU A 352 33.70 -28.88 -5.50
CA LEU A 352 34.82 -28.81 -6.45
C LEU A 352 36.09 -28.21 -5.82
N GLN A 353 36.00 -27.65 -4.62
CA GLN A 353 37.09 -26.95 -3.93
C GLN A 353 37.81 -27.85 -2.90
N GLN A 354 38.77 -27.27 -2.17
CA GLN A 354 39.50 -27.96 -1.11
C GLN A 354 38.61 -28.29 0.10
N ARG A 355 38.95 -29.35 0.84
CA ARG A 355 38.18 -29.85 2.00
C ARG A 355 37.90 -28.79 3.07
N LYS A 356 38.87 -27.91 3.34
CA LYS A 356 38.69 -26.81 4.32
C LYS A 356 37.59 -25.85 3.88
N ILE A 357 37.53 -25.55 2.59
CA ILE A 357 36.52 -24.64 2.00
C ILE A 357 35.15 -25.34 1.97
N GLN A 358 35.10 -26.63 1.61
CA GLN A 358 33.86 -27.43 1.60
C GLN A 358 33.12 -27.35 2.95
N VAL A 359 33.81 -27.69 4.06
CA VAL A 359 33.19 -27.74 5.38
C VAL A 359 32.74 -26.36 5.86
N VAL A 360 33.54 -25.31 5.60
CA VAL A 360 33.18 -23.93 5.98
C VAL A 360 31.97 -23.43 5.18
N VAL A 361 31.91 -23.69 3.88
CA VAL A 361 30.76 -23.30 3.04
C VAL A 361 29.50 -24.07 3.46
N SER A 362 29.59 -25.37 3.75
CA SER A 362 28.46 -26.16 4.22
C SER A 362 27.95 -25.69 5.60
N LEU A 363 28.84 -25.37 6.54
CA LEU A 363 28.46 -24.83 7.86
C LEU A 363 27.81 -23.44 7.77
N THR A 364 28.36 -22.56 6.93
CA THR A 364 27.77 -21.22 6.70
C THR A 364 26.42 -21.32 6.00
N ALA A 365 26.26 -22.23 5.04
CA ALA A 365 24.98 -22.53 4.40
C ALA A 365 23.92 -23.02 5.41
N LEU A 366 24.28 -23.90 6.34
CA LEU A 366 23.38 -24.34 7.41
C LEU A 366 22.93 -23.17 8.29
N LEU A 367 23.87 -22.30 8.68
CA LEU A 367 23.55 -21.11 9.46
C LEU A 367 22.59 -20.19 8.69
N CYS A 368 22.81 -19.96 7.40
CA CYS A 368 21.92 -19.16 6.56
C CYS A 368 20.49 -19.73 6.51
N ILE A 369 20.34 -21.05 6.34
CA ILE A 369 19.02 -21.69 6.28
C ILE A 369 18.31 -21.62 7.64
N VAL A 370 19.03 -21.82 8.75
CA VAL A 370 18.48 -21.67 10.10
C VAL A 370 18.03 -20.23 10.36
N ILE A 371 18.80 -19.24 9.91
CA ILE A 371 18.41 -17.82 10.03
C ILE A 371 17.13 -17.55 9.22
N MET A 372 17.07 -18.00 7.96
CA MET A 372 15.86 -17.86 7.12
C MET A 372 14.63 -18.51 7.76
N GLN A 373 14.77 -19.69 8.37
CA GLN A 373 13.69 -20.37 9.06
C GLN A 373 13.27 -19.65 10.36
N SER A 374 14.22 -19.04 11.07
CA SER A 374 13.94 -18.30 12.31
C SER A 374 13.22 -16.97 12.10
N ALA A 375 13.41 -16.34 10.92
CA ALA A 375 12.85 -15.03 10.61
C ALA A 375 11.32 -15.05 10.43
N HIS A 376 10.72 -16.21 10.15
CA HIS A 376 9.33 -16.31 9.69
C HIS A 376 8.35 -16.96 10.69
N ARG A 377 8.80 -17.26 11.91
CA ARG A 377 8.04 -18.08 12.86
C ARG A 377 6.98 -17.26 13.62
N SER A 378 5.86 -16.97 12.96
CA SER A 378 4.71 -16.29 13.57
C SER A 378 3.46 -17.18 13.72
N GLY A 379 3.45 -18.40 13.17
CA GLY A 379 2.30 -19.31 13.20
C GLY A 379 2.48 -20.56 14.09
N THR A 380 1.35 -21.15 14.50
CA THR A 380 1.29 -22.46 15.19
C THR A 380 1.18 -23.64 14.22
N VAL A 381 0.84 -23.37 12.96
CA VAL A 381 0.64 -24.35 11.89
C VAL A 381 1.89 -24.45 11.01
N VAL A 382 2.23 -25.66 10.58
CA VAL A 382 3.35 -25.91 9.66
C VAL A 382 2.95 -25.50 8.24
N THR A 383 3.75 -24.67 7.59
CA THR A 383 3.48 -24.14 6.26
C THR A 383 4.23 -24.90 5.15
N LEU A 384 3.80 -24.74 3.89
CA LEU A 384 4.54 -25.24 2.72
C LEU A 384 5.92 -24.59 2.58
N GLU A 385 6.07 -23.34 3.01
CA GLU A 385 7.36 -22.67 3.09
C GLU A 385 8.31 -23.33 4.11
N ASP A 386 7.79 -23.71 5.29
CA ASP A 386 8.56 -24.42 6.31
C ASP A 386 9.01 -25.80 5.83
N LEU A 387 8.13 -26.52 5.12
CA LEU A 387 8.46 -27.81 4.52
C LEU A 387 9.60 -27.66 3.50
N TRP A 388 9.55 -26.62 2.66
CA TRP A 388 10.61 -26.31 1.71
C TRP A 388 11.95 -26.08 2.40
N LEU A 389 12.00 -25.15 3.35
CA LEU A 389 13.23 -24.81 4.07
C LEU A 389 13.76 -26.02 4.85
N SER A 390 12.89 -26.79 5.50
CA SER A 390 13.28 -27.99 6.26
C SER A 390 13.87 -29.07 5.36
N CYS A 391 13.28 -29.31 4.18
CA CYS A 391 13.83 -30.25 3.21
C CYS A 391 15.17 -29.76 2.62
N THR A 392 15.32 -28.46 2.35
CA THR A 392 16.62 -27.92 1.89
C THR A 392 17.69 -28.07 2.98
N LEU A 393 17.36 -27.80 4.25
CA LEU A 393 18.25 -27.99 5.39
C LEU A 393 18.71 -29.44 5.49
N LEU A 394 17.79 -30.40 5.40
CA LEU A 394 18.09 -31.82 5.46
C LEU A 394 19.10 -32.23 4.36
N HIS A 395 18.91 -31.75 3.14
CA HIS A 395 19.84 -32.06 2.04
C HIS A 395 21.23 -31.44 2.25
N VAL A 396 21.32 -30.21 2.78
CA VAL A 396 22.62 -29.60 3.13
C VAL A 396 23.30 -30.37 4.26
N VAL A 397 22.55 -30.84 5.27
CA VAL A 397 23.07 -31.73 6.32
C VAL A 397 23.58 -33.04 5.72
N CYS A 398 22.86 -33.65 4.78
CA CYS A 398 23.33 -34.85 4.07
C CYS A 398 24.65 -34.60 3.31
N VAL A 399 24.80 -33.45 2.65
CA VAL A 399 26.07 -33.08 2.00
C VAL A 399 27.19 -32.93 3.03
N LEU A 400 26.94 -32.27 4.16
CA LEU A 400 27.93 -32.13 5.23
C LEU A 400 28.34 -33.50 5.80
N ILE A 401 27.39 -34.41 6.00
CA ILE A 401 27.66 -35.78 6.45
C ILE A 401 28.56 -36.50 5.44
N VAL A 402 28.29 -36.39 4.15
CA VAL A 402 29.15 -36.96 3.08
C VAL A 402 30.56 -36.36 3.13
N ASP A 403 30.69 -35.05 3.39
CA ASP A 403 31.98 -34.35 3.51
C ASP A 403 32.80 -34.77 4.75
N LEU A 404 32.12 -35.13 5.84
CA LEU A 404 32.75 -35.62 7.07
C LEU A 404 33.17 -37.10 6.95
N ILE A 405 32.31 -37.95 6.38
CA ILE A 405 32.52 -39.41 6.30
C ILE A 405 33.54 -39.78 5.21
N LEU A 406 33.50 -39.11 4.05
CA LEU A 406 34.39 -39.44 2.93
C LEU A 406 35.51 -38.39 2.83
N PRO A 407 36.66 -38.60 3.49
CA PRO A 407 37.81 -37.74 3.27
C PRO A 407 38.19 -37.82 1.78
N ALA A 408 38.35 -36.66 1.13
CA ALA A 408 38.93 -36.55 -0.20
C ALA A 408 40.39 -37.05 -0.17
N ARG A 409 40.57 -38.37 -0.21
CA ARG A 409 41.88 -39.01 -0.31
C ARG A 409 42.29 -39.00 -1.78
N SER A 410 43.24 -38.14 -2.09
CA SER A 410 44.33 -38.48 -3.00
C SER A 410 45.62 -37.78 -2.52
N ILE A 411 46.14 -38.22 -1.38
CA ILE A 411 47.58 -38.11 -1.13
C ILE A 411 48.20 -39.18 -2.02
N GLN A 412 48.36 -38.85 -3.31
CA GLN A 412 49.11 -39.67 -4.26
C GLN A 412 50.59 -39.37 -4.04
N TYR A 413 51.13 -39.83 -2.92
CA TYR A 413 52.57 -39.71 -2.59
C TYR A 413 53.29 -41.06 -2.64
N VAL A 414 52.66 -42.15 -3.08
CA VAL A 414 53.22 -43.50 -2.87
C VAL A 414 53.38 -44.30 -4.17
N LEU A 415 53.55 -43.64 -5.33
CA LEU A 415 53.97 -44.40 -6.53
C LEU A 415 54.95 -43.70 -7.48
N PHE A 416 55.37 -42.46 -7.17
CA PHE A 416 56.47 -41.81 -7.92
C PHE A 416 57.83 -41.93 -7.24
N MET A 417 57.91 -42.36 -5.97
CA MET A 417 59.20 -42.61 -5.31
C MET A 417 59.75 -44.03 -5.51
N GLU A 418 58.95 -44.98 -6.02
CA GLU A 418 59.46 -46.31 -6.37
C GLU A 418 60.17 -46.30 -7.73
N ASP A 419 59.69 -45.50 -8.68
CA ASP A 419 60.31 -45.39 -10.01
C ASP A 419 61.53 -44.44 -10.05
N ALA A 420 61.60 -43.47 -9.13
CA ALA A 420 62.77 -42.59 -9.01
C ALA A 420 63.95 -43.23 -8.27
N CYS A 421 63.71 -44.24 -7.42
CA CYS A 421 64.77 -44.92 -6.68
C CYS A 421 65.30 -46.18 -7.39
N LYS A 422 64.55 -46.74 -8.36
CA LYS A 422 65.01 -47.91 -9.13
C LYS A 422 66.03 -47.61 -10.22
N ASN A 423 66.17 -46.37 -10.66
CA ASN A 423 67.06 -46.00 -11.77
C ASN A 423 68.43 -45.46 -11.33
N LYS A 424 68.88 -45.68 -10.09
CA LYS A 424 70.17 -45.15 -9.63
C LYS A 424 71.08 -46.06 -8.81
N PHE A 425 70.86 -47.37 -8.79
CA PHE A 425 71.82 -48.30 -8.19
C PHE A 425 71.95 -49.57 -9.04
N THR A 426 72.77 -49.47 -10.09
CA THR A 426 73.54 -50.59 -10.62
C THR A 426 75.00 -50.16 -10.68
N ASP A 427 75.69 -50.26 -9.56
CA ASP A 427 77.11 -50.62 -9.57
C ASP A 427 77.54 -51.14 -8.18
N ASN A 428 78.02 -52.38 -8.18
CA ASN A 428 78.98 -53.03 -7.29
C ASN A 428 78.82 -53.03 -5.75
N GLY A 429 78.91 -54.24 -5.18
CA GLY A 429 79.67 -54.49 -3.96
C GLY A 429 78.89 -54.79 -2.67
N GLU A 430 78.92 -56.05 -2.27
CA GLU A 430 79.05 -56.59 -0.89
C GLU A 430 78.34 -55.96 0.33
N VAL A 431 77.60 -56.85 1.02
CA VAL A 431 77.65 -57.12 2.48
C VAL A 431 77.16 -56.02 3.44
N LEU A 432 76.03 -56.28 4.14
CA LEU A 432 75.95 -56.60 5.58
C LEU A 432 74.55 -56.29 6.14
N LEU A 433 74.03 -57.23 6.93
CA LEU A 433 72.84 -57.12 7.80
C LEU A 433 72.90 -55.89 8.72
N ASP A 434 71.77 -55.28 9.07
CA ASP A 434 71.23 -55.39 10.44
C ASP A 434 69.81 -54.78 10.59
N VAL A 435 69.10 -55.41 11.52
CA VAL A 435 67.76 -55.23 12.04
C VAL A 435 67.65 -53.98 12.93
N LYS A 436 66.60 -53.15 12.79
CA LYS A 436 65.68 -52.83 13.92
C LYS A 436 64.57 -51.83 13.60
N ARG A 437 63.36 -52.30 13.87
CA ARG A 437 62.16 -51.56 14.24
C ARG A 437 62.45 -50.70 15.47
N MET A 438 62.20 -49.38 15.44
CA MET A 438 62.00 -48.62 16.68
C MET A 438 61.03 -47.45 16.55
N LYS A 439 60.13 -47.47 17.51
CA LYS A 439 59.03 -46.58 17.89
C LYS A 439 59.61 -45.32 18.52
N VAL A 440 59.09 -44.13 18.22
CA VAL A 440 59.45 -42.91 18.97
C VAL A 440 58.18 -42.20 19.43
N GLU A 441 58.10 -42.06 20.75
CA GLU A 441 57.09 -41.34 21.52
C GLU A 441 57.19 -39.82 21.33
N GLN A 442 56.03 -39.17 21.39
CA GLN A 442 55.91 -37.73 21.60
C GLN A 442 56.39 -37.34 23.01
N LYS A 443 57.30 -36.37 23.07
CA LYS A 443 57.53 -35.58 24.30
C LYS A 443 57.27 -34.11 24.01
N LEU A 444 56.34 -33.55 24.77
CA LEU A 444 55.92 -32.16 24.79
C LEU A 444 56.78 -31.42 25.83
N THR A 445 57.44 -30.33 25.45
CA THR A 445 57.86 -29.29 26.42
C THR A 445 57.77 -27.90 25.80
N ARG A 446 57.48 -26.96 26.70
CA ARG A 446 56.97 -25.60 26.56
C ARG A 446 58.08 -24.60 26.86
N SER A 447 58.01 -23.43 26.22
CA SER A 447 58.67 -22.15 26.58
C SER A 447 60.12 -21.93 26.12
N GLY A 448 60.40 -20.70 25.68
CA GLY A 448 61.75 -20.13 25.62
C GLY A 448 62.07 -19.40 24.33
N SER A 449 61.78 -18.09 24.29
CA SER A 449 62.27 -17.15 23.27
C SER A 449 63.80 -17.05 23.29
N ILE A 450 64.45 -17.07 22.11
CA ILE A 450 65.72 -16.37 21.88
C ILE A 450 65.72 -15.82 20.45
N GLN A 451 65.78 -14.49 20.35
CA GLN A 451 66.19 -13.73 19.18
C GLN A 451 67.73 -13.72 19.13
N SER A 452 68.33 -14.01 17.98
CA SER A 452 69.64 -13.46 17.62
C SER A 452 69.71 -13.22 16.12
N ALA A 453 70.14 -12.00 15.81
CA ALA A 453 70.26 -11.42 14.49
C ALA A 453 71.50 -11.92 13.76
N ILE A 454 71.40 -12.13 12.44
CA ILE A 454 72.48 -11.80 11.50
C ILE A 454 71.81 -11.13 10.29
N GLU A 455 72.26 -9.92 10.04
CA GLU A 455 71.74 -8.95 9.09
C GLU A 455 72.68 -8.85 7.87
N ILE A 456 72.07 -8.79 6.69
CA ILE A 456 72.52 -8.23 5.39
C ILE A 456 73.71 -8.88 4.67
N ARG A 457 73.41 -9.48 3.50
CA ARG A 457 73.89 -8.95 2.21
C ARG A 457 72.93 -9.29 1.07
N THR A 458 72.68 -8.25 0.28
CA THR A 458 71.70 -8.08 -0.79
C THR A 458 72.19 -8.62 -2.14
N LEU A 459 71.20 -8.95 -2.98
CA LEU A 459 71.22 -9.09 -4.46
C LEU A 459 71.83 -10.38 -5.02
N ASP A 460 70.95 -11.28 -5.50
CA ASP A 460 70.64 -11.30 -6.93
C ASP A 460 69.24 -11.89 -7.17
N GLU A 461 68.41 -11.15 -7.90
CA GLU A 461 67.15 -11.62 -8.48
C GLU A 461 67.51 -12.44 -9.72
N ASP A 462 67.39 -13.77 -9.65
CA ASP A 462 67.27 -14.55 -10.88
C ASP A 462 66.23 -15.67 -10.75
N GLN A 463 65.21 -15.50 -11.57
CA GLN A 463 64.11 -16.39 -11.95
C GLN A 463 64.12 -17.82 -11.37
N ARG A 464 63.36 -18.04 -10.29
CA ARG A 464 62.59 -19.28 -10.14
C ARG A 464 61.11 -18.98 -10.29
N SER A 465 60.63 -19.15 -11.50
CA SER A 465 59.22 -19.38 -11.80
C SER A 465 58.78 -20.68 -11.11
N PHE A 466 58.41 -20.56 -9.82
CA PHE A 466 57.58 -21.55 -9.15
C PHE A 466 56.22 -21.55 -9.86
N HIS A 467 56.11 -22.35 -10.92
CA HIS A 467 54.82 -22.74 -11.46
C HIS A 467 54.12 -23.57 -10.36
N HIS A 468 53.33 -22.89 -9.52
CA HIS A 468 52.27 -23.53 -8.74
C HIS A 468 51.25 -24.09 -9.73
N HIS A 469 51.53 -25.26 -10.29
CA HIS A 469 50.52 -26.04 -10.99
C HIS A 469 49.57 -26.57 -9.92
N LYS A 470 48.52 -25.79 -9.64
CA LYS A 470 47.41 -26.15 -8.75
C LYS A 470 46.66 -27.31 -9.39
N THR A 471 47.17 -28.53 -9.21
CA THR A 471 46.51 -29.77 -9.63
C THR A 471 45.14 -29.84 -8.98
N ARG A 472 44.08 -29.80 -9.81
CA ARG A 472 42.70 -30.01 -9.36
C ARG A 472 42.62 -31.38 -8.70
N MET A 473 42.18 -31.41 -7.44
CA MET A 473 41.86 -32.66 -6.76
C MET A 473 40.71 -33.34 -7.52
N SER A 474 40.94 -34.54 -8.03
CA SER A 474 39.87 -35.34 -8.64
C SER A 474 38.98 -35.90 -7.53
N ILE A 475 37.67 -35.68 -7.63
CA ILE A 475 36.71 -36.18 -6.63
C ILE A 475 36.70 -37.71 -6.70
N GLY A 476 36.87 -38.39 -5.56
CA GLY A 476 36.87 -39.85 -5.51
C GLY A 476 35.54 -40.44 -6.00
N ARG A 477 35.59 -41.55 -6.76
CA ARG A 477 34.41 -42.19 -7.38
C ARG A 477 33.27 -42.45 -6.38
N ARG A 478 33.59 -42.86 -5.14
CA ARG A 478 32.60 -43.07 -4.07
C ARG A 478 31.93 -41.77 -3.62
N LYS A 479 32.69 -40.68 -3.46
CA LYS A 479 32.15 -39.35 -3.13
C LYS A 479 31.27 -38.81 -4.26
N ARG A 480 31.67 -39.03 -5.52
CA ARG A 480 30.84 -38.66 -6.69
C ARG A 480 29.48 -39.34 -6.68
N ILE A 481 29.43 -40.66 -6.46
CA ILE A 481 28.18 -41.42 -6.41
C ILE A 481 27.27 -40.93 -5.27
N ALA A 482 27.83 -40.71 -4.08
CA ALA A 482 27.07 -40.19 -2.93
C ALA A 482 26.48 -38.80 -3.20
N LEU A 483 27.26 -37.87 -3.76
CA LEU A 483 26.78 -36.53 -4.12
C LEU A 483 25.73 -36.57 -5.24
N CYS A 484 25.91 -37.42 -6.26
CA CYS A 484 24.91 -37.61 -7.30
C CYS A 484 23.57 -38.09 -6.73
N SER A 485 23.59 -39.01 -5.75
CA SER A 485 22.38 -39.46 -5.06
C SER A 485 21.64 -38.32 -4.35
N VAL A 486 22.37 -37.48 -3.60
CA VAL A 486 21.79 -36.32 -2.90
C VAL A 486 21.21 -35.31 -3.89
N VAL A 487 21.88 -35.05 -5.02
CA VAL A 487 21.38 -34.13 -6.06
C VAL A 487 20.12 -34.67 -6.71
N ILE A 488 20.08 -35.96 -7.08
CA ILE A 488 18.89 -36.58 -7.66
C ILE A 488 17.72 -36.46 -6.69
N CYS A 489 17.94 -36.80 -5.41
CA CYS A 489 16.95 -36.66 -4.35
C CYS A 489 16.42 -35.22 -4.24
N TYR A 490 17.31 -34.22 -4.25
CA TYR A 490 16.92 -32.81 -4.19
C TYR A 490 16.12 -32.37 -5.42
N VAL A 491 16.55 -32.75 -6.63
CA VAL A 491 15.82 -32.42 -7.87
C VAL A 491 14.44 -33.07 -7.88
N THR A 492 14.32 -34.33 -7.45
CA THR A 492 13.01 -35.00 -7.33
C THR A 492 12.12 -34.29 -6.32
N PHE A 493 12.67 -33.83 -5.20
CA PHE A 493 11.93 -33.04 -4.21
C PHE A 493 11.41 -31.72 -4.80
N VAL A 494 12.26 -30.97 -5.52
CA VAL A 494 11.85 -29.70 -6.15
C VAL A 494 10.74 -29.93 -7.17
N ILE A 495 10.86 -30.96 -8.01
CA ILE A 495 9.81 -31.29 -8.99
C ILE A 495 8.51 -31.70 -8.30
N ALA A 496 8.58 -32.54 -7.27
CA ALA A 496 7.40 -32.96 -6.51
C ALA A 496 6.72 -31.78 -5.80
N TYR A 497 7.51 -30.88 -5.21
CA TYR A 497 7.00 -29.66 -4.56
C TYR A 497 6.29 -28.75 -5.57
N LEU A 498 6.93 -28.46 -6.71
CA LEU A 498 6.32 -27.65 -7.77
C LEU A 498 5.06 -28.32 -8.35
N GLY A 499 5.09 -29.64 -8.55
CA GLY A 499 3.92 -30.39 -9.01
C GLY A 499 2.76 -30.32 -8.02
N PHE A 500 3.03 -30.45 -6.72
CA PHE A 500 2.02 -30.30 -5.67
C PHE A 500 1.46 -28.88 -5.62
N VAL A 501 2.30 -27.86 -5.73
CA VAL A 501 1.86 -26.45 -5.77
C VAL A 501 0.96 -26.22 -6.98
N VAL A 502 1.35 -26.67 -8.18
CA VAL A 502 0.53 -26.50 -9.39
C VAL A 502 -0.82 -27.21 -9.23
N LEU A 503 -0.85 -28.43 -8.70
CA LEU A 503 -2.10 -29.20 -8.51
C LEU A 503 -3.05 -28.59 -7.44
N THR A 504 -2.50 -27.81 -6.51
CA THR A 504 -3.28 -27.26 -5.38
C THR A 504 -3.64 -25.79 -5.53
N VAL A 505 -2.99 -25.08 -6.46
CA VAL A 505 -3.14 -23.64 -6.70
C VAL A 505 -3.83 -23.34 -8.04
N VAL A 506 -3.67 -24.20 -9.05
CA VAL A 506 -4.43 -24.16 -10.32
C VAL A 506 -5.65 -25.06 -10.19
#